data_AF-A0A2N4Z370-F1
#
_entry.id   AF-A0A2N4Z370-F1
#
_cell.length_a   1.000
_cell.length_b   1.000
_cell.length_c   1.000
_cell.angle_alpha   90.00
_cell.angle_beta   90.00
_cell.angle_gamma   90.00
#
_symmetry.space_group_name_H-M   'P 1'
#
loop_
_entity.id
_entity.type
_entity.pdbx_description
1 polymer ?
#
loop_
_entity_poly.entity_id
_entity_poly.type
_entity_poly.pdbx_seq_one_letter_code
_entity_poly.pdbx_strand_id
1 'polypeptide(L)'
;RLNDIFTHRDPNTPADYEYYVRAVKRFRNILKSKEGKLFVICCREEIDIAKQLPELVTELSHHTTNFYLLAFSLQKPAYLQLERISSGENYSLYSLTPESEERFTGKFSSLTDEMVIISKVLSFNLEL
;
A
#
# COMPACT_ATOMS: atom_id res chain seq x y z
N ARG A 1 -8.95 -20.84 11.55
CA ARG A 1 -7.66 -21.18 12.21
C ARG A 1 -6.61 -20.22 11.68
N LEU A 2 -5.52 -19.92 12.40
CA LEU A 2 -4.51 -18.93 11.96
C LEU A 2 -3.89 -19.27 10.59
N ASN A 3 -3.88 -20.57 10.24
CA ASN A 3 -3.41 -21.10 8.95
C ASN A 3 -4.30 -20.74 7.74
N ASP A 4 -5.50 -20.20 7.96
CA ASP A 4 -6.41 -19.83 6.86
C ASP A 4 -6.20 -18.37 6.39
N ILE A 5 -5.45 -17.56 7.16
CA ILE A 5 -5.25 -16.13 6.88
C ILE A 5 -3.89 -15.88 6.19
N PHE A 6 -2.88 -16.69 6.50
CA PHE A 6 -1.61 -16.71 5.81
C PHE A 6 -1.22 -18.15 5.48
N THR A 7 -1.64 -18.63 4.31
CA THR A 7 -0.99 -19.79 3.69
C THR A 7 0.40 -19.35 3.24
N HIS A 8 1.34 -19.27 4.19
CA HIS A 8 2.74 -19.04 3.89
C HIS A 8 3.22 -20.22 3.03
N ARG A 9 3.25 -20.00 1.72
CA ARG A 9 3.85 -20.91 0.75
C ARG A 9 5.33 -21.03 1.08
N ASP A 10 5.83 -22.26 1.21
CA ASP A 10 7.22 -22.52 1.58
C ASP A 10 8.10 -22.44 0.33
N PRO A 11 8.95 -21.40 0.19
CA PRO A 11 9.79 -21.24 -1.00
C PRO A 11 10.84 -22.35 -1.16
N ASN A 12 11.05 -23.22 -0.17
CA ASN A 12 11.91 -24.39 -0.29
C ASN A 12 11.24 -25.56 -1.01
N THR A 13 9.90 -25.53 -1.18
CA THR A 13 9.20 -26.53 -1.98
C THR A 13 9.14 -26.08 -3.45
N PRO A 14 9.39 -26.98 -4.42
CA PRO A 14 9.41 -26.59 -5.84
C PRO A 14 8.12 -25.93 -6.32
N ALA A 15 6.95 -26.43 -5.90
CA ALA A 15 5.66 -25.92 -6.35
C ALA A 15 5.38 -24.48 -5.88
N ASP A 16 5.75 -24.16 -4.65
CA ASP A 16 5.59 -22.82 -4.09
C ASP A 16 6.64 -21.86 -4.63
N TYR A 17 7.88 -22.31 -4.80
CA TYR A 17 8.92 -21.54 -5.47
C TYR A 17 8.49 -21.10 -6.87
N GLU A 18 7.97 -22.04 -7.68
CA GLU A 18 7.46 -21.73 -9.02
C GLU A 18 6.31 -20.72 -9.00
N TYR A 19 5.42 -20.80 -7.99
CA TYR A 19 4.39 -19.79 -7.81
C TYR A 19 4.97 -18.40 -7.54
N TYR A 20 5.95 -18.29 -6.64
CA TYR A 20 6.63 -17.03 -6.36
C TYR A 20 7.32 -16.49 -7.60
N VAL A 21 8.01 -17.34 -8.38
CA VAL A 21 8.62 -16.94 -9.66
C VAL A 21 7.58 -16.37 -10.62
N ARG A 22 6.40 -17.01 -10.75
CA ARG A 22 5.30 -16.48 -11.57
C ARG A 22 4.75 -15.15 -11.05
N ALA A 23 4.60 -15.00 -9.73
CA ALA A 23 4.16 -13.75 -9.12
C ALA A 23 5.15 -12.61 -9.38
N VAL A 24 6.44 -12.83 -9.15
CA VAL A 24 7.50 -11.86 -9.41
C VAL A 24 7.57 -11.49 -10.89
N LYS A 25 7.47 -12.46 -11.81
CA LYS A 25 7.43 -12.19 -13.26
C LYS A 25 6.23 -11.31 -13.63
N ARG A 26 5.04 -11.60 -13.13
CA ARG A 26 3.84 -10.78 -13.36
C ARG A 26 4.02 -9.36 -12.84
N PHE A 27 4.53 -9.21 -11.62
CA PHE A 27 4.78 -7.90 -11.04
C PHE A 27 5.78 -7.08 -11.86
N ARG A 28 6.92 -7.67 -12.26
CA ARG A 28 7.90 -7.02 -13.14
C ARG A 28 7.32 -6.63 -14.50
N ASN A 29 6.41 -7.44 -15.05
CA ASN A 29 5.74 -7.10 -16.30
C ASN A 29 4.80 -5.90 -16.14
N ILE A 30 4.07 -5.82 -15.01
CA ILE A 30 3.26 -4.64 -14.68
C ILE A 30 4.16 -3.42 -14.58
N LEU A 31 5.27 -3.49 -13.83
CA LEU A 31 6.21 -2.37 -13.69
C LEU A 31 6.73 -1.84 -15.05
N LYS A 32 6.93 -2.72 -16.03
CA LYS A 32 7.37 -2.34 -17.39
C LYS A 32 6.26 -1.81 -18.30
N SER A 33 4.99 -1.91 -17.91
CA SER A 33 3.88 -1.49 -18.77
C SER A 33 3.84 0.04 -18.90
N LYS A 34 3.25 0.54 -19.99
CA LYS A 34 3.04 1.98 -20.20
C LYS A 34 1.84 2.55 -19.44
N GLU A 35 1.07 1.70 -18.75
CA GLU A 35 -0.09 2.13 -17.97
C GLU A 35 0.35 2.75 -16.64
N GLY A 36 -0.27 3.86 -16.26
CA GLY A 36 -0.05 4.50 -14.96
C GLY A 36 -0.30 3.54 -13.80
N LYS A 37 0.59 3.55 -12.81
CA LYS A 37 0.53 2.66 -11.65
C LYS A 37 0.23 3.44 -10.39
N LEU A 38 -0.76 3.02 -9.63
CA LEU A 38 -0.99 3.52 -8.28
C LEU A 38 -0.58 2.47 -7.27
N PHE A 39 0.44 2.79 -6.48
CA PHE A 39 0.81 2.04 -5.30
C PHE A 39 0.07 2.62 -4.10
N VAL A 40 -0.53 1.76 -3.28
CA VAL A 40 -1.22 2.17 -2.06
C VAL A 40 -0.60 1.42 -0.89
N ILE A 41 -0.16 2.15 0.13
CA ILE A 41 0.40 1.57 1.35
C ILE A 41 -0.27 2.17 2.58
N CYS A 42 -0.66 1.31 3.52
CA CYS A 42 -1.13 1.71 4.84
C CYS A 42 -0.17 1.14 5.87
N CYS A 43 0.43 2.00 6.67
CA CYS A 43 1.38 1.65 7.72
C CYS A 43 0.80 2.07 9.06
N ARG A 44 0.95 1.21 10.06
CA ARG A 44 0.54 1.51 11.42
C ARG A 44 1.54 2.42 12.12
N GLU A 45 1.15 2.97 13.25
CA GLU A 45 1.98 3.89 14.03
C GLU A 45 3.36 3.33 14.41
N GLU A 46 3.52 2.01 14.50
CA GLU A 46 4.82 1.38 14.80
C GLU A 46 5.83 1.50 13.65
N ILE A 47 5.35 1.78 12.43
CA ILE A 47 6.17 1.95 11.23
C ILE A 47 6.18 3.44 10.86
N ASP A 48 7.34 4.08 11.03
CA ASP A 48 7.58 5.45 10.58
C ASP A 48 7.77 5.48 9.06
N ILE A 49 6.65 5.39 8.35
CA ILE A 49 6.62 5.41 6.88
C ILE A 49 7.19 6.72 6.33
N ALA A 50 7.07 7.83 7.06
CA ALA A 50 7.59 9.12 6.61
C ALA A 50 9.11 9.08 6.40
N LYS A 51 9.84 8.35 7.26
CA LYS A 51 11.29 8.14 7.10
C LYS A 51 11.66 7.25 5.93
N GLN A 52 10.84 6.24 5.63
CA GLN A 52 11.13 5.27 4.57
C GLN A 52 10.63 5.68 3.18
N LEU A 53 9.68 6.63 3.13
CA LEU A 53 9.01 7.03 1.90
C LEU A 53 9.97 7.52 0.80
N PRO A 54 11.01 8.34 1.08
CA PRO A 54 11.93 8.80 0.04
C PRO A 54 12.71 7.65 -0.62
N GLU A 55 13.16 6.67 0.16
CA GLU A 55 13.87 5.50 -0.34
C GLU A 55 12.94 4.61 -1.18
N LEU A 56 11.71 4.41 -0.71
CA LEU A 56 10.71 3.63 -1.44
C LEU A 56 10.34 4.26 -2.80
N VAL A 57 10.15 5.57 -2.83
CA VAL A 57 9.88 6.32 -4.08
C VAL A 57 11.08 6.23 -5.03
N THR A 58 12.30 6.38 -4.50
CA THR A 58 13.54 6.26 -5.28
C THR A 58 13.65 4.87 -5.89
N GLU A 59 13.41 3.83 -5.10
CA GLU A 59 13.47 2.46 -5.60
C GLU A 59 12.40 2.17 -6.66
N LEU A 60 11.16 2.62 -6.47
CA LEU A 60 10.12 2.50 -7.51
C LEU A 60 10.52 3.21 -8.82
N SER A 61 11.20 4.35 -8.73
CA SER A 61 11.66 5.11 -9.91
C SER A 61 12.73 4.38 -10.72
N HIS A 62 13.49 3.46 -10.11
CA HIS A 62 14.42 2.59 -10.82
C HIS A 62 13.73 1.52 -11.67
N HIS A 63 12.47 1.18 -11.35
CA HIS A 63 11.75 0.07 -12.02
C HIS A 63 10.62 0.54 -12.93
N THR A 64 10.11 1.76 -12.74
CA THR A 64 8.99 2.31 -13.51
C THR A 64 9.02 3.84 -13.50
N THR A 65 8.62 4.47 -14.60
CA THR A 65 8.61 5.94 -14.73
C THR A 65 7.22 6.56 -14.59
N ASN A 66 6.16 5.76 -14.65
CA ASN A 66 4.76 6.18 -14.65
C ASN A 66 4.02 5.61 -13.44
N PHE A 67 4.35 6.13 -12.25
CA PHE A 67 3.74 5.68 -11.01
C PHE A 67 3.42 6.83 -10.06
N TYR A 68 2.50 6.56 -9.15
CA TYR A 68 2.23 7.39 -7.99
C TYR A 68 2.10 6.52 -6.74
N LEU A 69 2.66 6.95 -5.62
CA LEU A 69 2.58 6.27 -4.32
C LEU A 69 1.67 7.04 -3.35
N LEU A 70 0.57 6.41 -2.96
CA LEU A 70 -0.35 6.91 -1.96
C LEU A 70 -0.10 6.18 -0.62
N ALA A 71 0.46 6.89 0.34
CA ALA A 71 0.80 6.35 1.66
C ALA A 71 -0.13 6.89 2.75
N PHE A 72 -0.53 6.02 3.67
CA PHE A 72 -1.30 6.35 4.86
C PHE A 72 -0.55 5.88 6.10
N SER A 73 -0.28 6.80 7.03
CA SER A 73 0.19 6.51 8.39
C SER A 73 -1.02 6.49 9.31
N LEU A 74 -1.37 5.30 9.81
CA LEU A 74 -2.48 5.09 10.72
C LEU A 74 -2.09 5.56 12.12
N GLN A 75 -2.93 6.41 12.69
CA GLN A 75 -2.85 6.82 14.10
C GLN A 75 -3.75 5.93 14.96
N LYS A 76 -3.64 6.06 16.28
CA LYS A 76 -4.58 5.39 17.20
C LYS A 76 -6.02 5.81 16.89
N PRO A 77 -6.99 4.88 17.00
CA PRO A 77 -8.38 5.21 16.76
C PRO A 77 -8.88 6.31 17.71
N ALA A 78 -9.58 7.29 17.15
CA ALA A 78 -10.22 8.36 17.89
C ALA A 78 -11.43 8.87 17.08
N TYR A 79 -11.38 10.12 16.59
CA TYR A 79 -12.34 10.67 15.64
C TYR A 79 -11.75 10.59 14.23
N LEU A 80 -12.60 10.27 13.25
CA LEU A 80 -12.16 10.15 11.86
C LEU A 80 -11.49 11.44 11.40
N GLN A 81 -10.22 11.35 11.02
CA GLN A 81 -9.46 12.48 10.53
C GLN A 81 -8.48 12.01 9.47
N LEU A 82 -8.41 12.76 8.37
CA LEU A 82 -7.44 12.54 7.31
C LEU A 82 -6.71 13.84 6.99
N GLU A 83 -5.40 13.85 7.16
CA GLU A 83 -4.56 15.02 6.89
C GLU A 83 -3.43 14.66 5.93
N ARG A 84 -3.13 15.53 4.97
CA ARG A 84 -1.94 15.35 4.13
C ARG A 84 -0.72 15.83 4.92
N ILE A 85 0.20 14.92 5.23
CA ILE A 85 1.45 15.24 5.93
C ILE A 85 2.49 15.80 4.95
N SER A 86 2.64 15.15 3.80
CA SER A 86 3.62 15.55 2.78
C SER A 86 3.22 15.07 1.40
N SER A 87 3.83 15.65 0.37
CA SER A 87 3.69 15.21 -1.01
C SER A 87 4.92 15.59 -1.81
N GLY A 88 5.24 14.78 -2.82
CA GLY A 88 6.27 15.06 -3.81
C GLY A 88 5.74 14.76 -5.22
N GLU A 89 6.66 14.68 -6.17
CA GLU A 89 6.33 14.45 -7.59
C GLU A 89 5.50 13.17 -7.80
N ASN A 90 5.95 12.05 -7.22
CA ASN A 90 5.32 10.74 -7.39
C ASN A 90 4.75 10.15 -6.09
N TYR A 91 4.43 11.00 -5.09
CA TYR A 91 3.84 10.49 -3.85
C TYR A 91 3.01 11.50 -3.07
N SER A 92 2.08 10.97 -2.26
CA SER A 92 1.42 11.69 -1.17
C SER A 92 1.41 10.84 0.09
N LEU A 93 1.72 11.44 1.24
CA LEU A 93 1.59 10.84 2.56
C LEU A 93 0.45 11.50 3.33
N TYR A 94 -0.43 10.67 3.86
CA TYR A 94 -1.54 11.08 4.71
C TYR A 94 -1.39 10.51 6.12
N SER A 95 -1.79 11.27 7.13
CA SER A 95 -2.11 10.77 8.46
C SER A 95 -3.59 10.41 8.47
N LEU A 96 -3.93 9.18 8.84
CA LEU A 96 -5.31 8.73 9.01
C LEU A 96 -5.53 8.34 10.47
N THR A 97 -6.37 9.09 11.16
CA THR A 97 -6.94 8.69 12.46
C THR A 97 -8.26 7.99 12.17
N PRO A 98 -8.35 6.66 12.30
CA PRO A 98 -9.59 5.93 12.06
C PRO A 98 -10.53 6.04 13.26
N GLU A 99 -11.80 5.67 13.09
CA GLU A 99 -12.76 5.48 14.18
C GLU A 99 -12.66 4.07 14.78
N SER A 100 -12.11 3.11 14.02
CA SER A 100 -11.98 1.72 14.43
C SER A 100 -10.56 1.17 14.30
N GLU A 101 -10.27 0.12 15.08
CA GLU A 101 -8.98 -0.56 15.00
C GLU A 101 -8.84 -1.41 13.73
N GLU A 102 -7.70 -1.29 13.07
CA GLU A 102 -7.26 -2.25 12.04
C GLU A 102 -6.60 -3.45 12.76
N ARG A 103 -7.30 -4.58 12.85
CA ARG A 103 -6.93 -5.74 13.71
C ARG A 103 -5.98 -6.75 13.05
N PHE A 104 -4.98 -6.29 12.32
CA PHE A 104 -3.98 -7.11 11.61
C PHE A 104 -4.62 -7.97 10.52
N THR A 105 -5.76 -7.52 10.04
CA THR A 105 -6.59 -8.16 9.01
C THR A 105 -6.46 -7.44 7.67
N GLY A 106 -5.85 -6.26 7.65
CA GLY A 106 -5.88 -5.35 6.51
C GLY A 106 -7.27 -4.76 6.28
N LYS A 107 -8.11 -4.72 7.32
CA LYS A 107 -9.49 -4.22 7.27
C LYS A 107 -9.86 -3.47 8.54
N PHE A 108 -10.64 -2.42 8.39
CA PHE A 108 -11.30 -1.71 9.46
C PHE A 108 -12.68 -2.33 9.73
N SER A 109 -13.15 -2.26 10.98
CA SER A 109 -14.52 -2.67 11.29
C SER A 109 -15.55 -1.60 10.93
N SER A 110 -15.13 -0.32 10.88
CA SER A 110 -15.96 0.78 10.39
C SER A 110 -15.89 0.85 8.86
N LEU A 111 -17.06 0.84 8.21
CA LEU A 111 -17.15 1.08 6.77
C LEU A 111 -16.66 2.49 6.42
N THR A 112 -16.83 3.47 7.31
CA THR A 112 -16.41 4.85 7.06
C THR A 112 -14.89 4.94 6.90
N ASP A 113 -14.12 4.22 7.74
CA ASP A 113 -12.66 4.15 7.65
C ASP A 113 -12.20 3.58 6.29
N GLU A 114 -12.83 2.49 5.83
CA GLU A 114 -12.58 1.89 4.51
C GLU A 114 -12.88 2.88 3.38
N MET A 115 -14.02 3.58 3.49
CA MET A 115 -14.46 4.53 2.46
C MET A 115 -13.53 5.74 2.33
N VAL A 116 -12.88 6.18 3.41
CA VAL A 116 -11.89 7.26 3.34
C VAL A 116 -10.72 6.86 2.44
N ILE A 117 -10.16 5.66 2.63
CA ILE A 117 -9.04 5.18 1.81
C ILE A 117 -9.48 4.97 0.37
N ILE A 118 -10.62 4.30 0.15
CA ILE A 118 -11.15 4.03 -1.20
C ILE A 118 -11.46 5.34 -1.93
N SER A 119 -12.09 6.33 -1.28
CA SER A 119 -12.38 7.62 -1.90
C SER A 119 -11.10 8.33 -2.35
N LYS A 120 -10.00 8.23 -1.58
CA LYS A 120 -8.70 8.77 -1.97
C LYS A 120 -8.13 8.04 -3.18
N VAL A 121 -8.19 6.72 -3.19
CA VAL A 121 -7.75 5.91 -4.35
C VAL A 121 -8.54 6.30 -5.60
N LEU A 122 -9.87 6.43 -5.50
CA LEU A 122 -10.74 6.80 -6.63
C LEU A 122 -10.57 8.25 -7.08
N SER A 123 -10.09 9.14 -6.21
CA SER A 123 -9.82 10.54 -6.58
C SER A 123 -8.61 10.70 -7.50
N PHE A 124 -7.78 9.66 -7.65
CA PHE A 124 -6.71 9.65 -8.63
C PHE A 124 -7.26 9.32 -10.01
N ASN A 125 -7.29 10.33 -10.88
CA ASN A 125 -7.34 10.12 -12.31
C ASN A 125 -5.90 9.99 -12.80
N LEU A 126 -5.42 8.76 -13.02
CA LEU A 126 -4.05 8.50 -13.46
C LEU A 126 -3.93 8.80 -14.97
N GLU A 127 -3.83 10.07 -15.33
CA GLU A 127 -3.37 10.50 -16.65
C GLU A 127 -1.83 10.55 -16.67
N LEU A 128 -1.20 9.39 -16.45
CA LEU A 128 0.26 9.19 -16.40
C LEU A 128 0.76 8.31 -17.55
#